data_AF-A0A7C1C8Z9-F1
#
_entry.id   AF-A0A7C1C8Z9-F1
#
_cell.length_a   1.000
_cell.length_b   1.000
_cell.length_c   1.000
_cell.angle_alpha   90.00
_cell.angle_beta   90.00
_cell.angle_gamma   90.00
#
_symmetry.space_group_name_H-M   'P 1'
#
loop_
_entity.id
_entity.type
_entity.pdbx_description
1 polymer ?
#
loop_
_entity_poly.entity_id
_entity_poly.type
_entity_poly.pdbx_seq_one_letter_code
_entity_poly.pdbx_strand_id
1 'polypeptide(L)' 'MELRVRKMGVKDIDTVAEIERNSLPTPWSAQSFLDEVNNPLSLCLVGETGELIIAYICIGLIL' A
#
# COMPACT_ATOMS: atom_id res chain seq x y z
N MET A 1 -6.03 -19.75 -5.77
CA MET A 1 -5.70 -18.35 -5.42
C MET A 1 -4.42 -18.39 -4.64
N GLU A 2 -3.35 -17.82 -5.18
CA GLU A 2 -2.04 -17.71 -4.52
C GLU A 2 -1.82 -16.22 -4.23
N LEU A 3 -1.49 -15.89 -2.99
CA LEU A 3 -1.13 -14.53 -2.60
C LEU A 3 0.34 -14.29 -2.93
N ARG A 4 0.61 -13.24 -3.70
CA ARG A 4 1.97 -12.74 -3.95
C ARG A 4 2.16 -11.40 -3.25
N VAL A 5 3.33 -11.22 -2.65
CA VAL A 5 3.69 -9.98 -1.97
C VAL A 5 4.85 -9.33 -2.72
N ARG A 6 4.73 -8.03 -3.02
CA ARG A 6 5.77 -7.24 -3.67
C ARG A 6 5.82 -5.82 -3.11
N LYS A 7 6.89 -5.09 -3.42
CA LYS A 7 6.97 -3.66 -3.13
C LYS A 7 5.80 -2.91 -3.78
N MET A 8 5.20 -2.00 -3.04
CA MET A 8 4.25 -1.03 -3.55
C MET A 8 4.98 -0.06 -4.48
N GLY A 9 4.43 0.17 -5.67
CA GLY A 9 4.88 1.21 -6.59
C GLY A 9 3.88 2.37 -6.66
N VAL A 10 4.32 3.50 -7.20
CA VAL A 10 3.48 4.70 -7.36
C VAL A 10 2.17 4.41 -8.12
N LYS A 11 2.24 3.51 -9.12
CA LYS A 11 1.06 3.09 -9.91
C LYS A 11 -0.02 2.36 -9.10
N ASP A 12 0.32 1.83 -7.93
CA ASP A 12 -0.60 1.06 -7.09
C ASP A 12 -1.38 1.97 -6.12
N ILE A 13 -0.97 3.23 -5.96
CA ILE A 13 -1.47 4.15 -4.91
C ILE A 13 -2.97 4.38 -5.02
N ASP A 14 -3.50 4.58 -6.22
CA ASP A 14 -4.94 4.83 -6.39
C ASP A 14 -5.78 3.64 -5.92
N THR A 15 -5.33 2.42 -6.27
CA THR A 15 -5.97 1.17 -5.83
C THR A 15 -5.84 0.97 -4.32
N VAL A 16 -4.66 1.22 -3.76
CA VAL A 16 -4.42 1.12 -2.31
C VAL A 16 -5.28 2.12 -1.53
N ALA A 17 -5.36 3.36 -2.00
CA ALA A 17 -6.19 4.39 -1.39
C ALA A 17 -7.69 4.04 -1.50
N GLU A 18 -8.11 3.34 -2.54
CA GLU A 18 -9.48 2.82 -2.66
C GLU A 18 -9.74 1.68 -1.67
N ILE A 19 -8.82 0.72 -1.54
CA ILE A 19 -8.90 -0.34 -0.52
C ILE A 19 -9.03 0.30 0.86
N GLU A 20 -8.19 1.29 1.16
CA GLU A 20 -8.16 2.00 2.43
C GLU A 20 -9.49 2.71 2.75
N ARG A 21 -10.04 3.47 1.79
CA ARG A 21 -11.35 4.14 1.93
C ARG A 21 -12.48 3.17 2.23
N ASN A 22 -12.42 1.95 1.70
CA ASN A 22 -13.43 0.93 1.92
C ASN A 22 -13.19 0.09 3.18
N SER A 23 -11.97 0.07 3.71
CA SER A 23 -11.57 -0.82 4.81
C SER A 23 -11.51 -0.13 6.15
N LEU A 24 -11.12 1.15 6.20
CA LEU A 24 -10.88 1.89 7.44
C LEU A 24 -11.81 3.10 7.59
N PRO A 25 -12.31 3.39 8.81
CA PRO A 25 -13.21 4.50 9.07
C PRO A 25 -12.56 5.89 8.90
N THR A 26 -11.24 5.97 9.05
CA THR A 26 -10.43 7.19 8.88
C THR A 26 -9.29 6.90 7.91
N PRO A 27 -9.57 6.91 6.59
CA PRO A 27 -8.63 6.44 5.59
C PRO A 27 -7.47 7.40 5.40
N TRP A 28 -6.29 6.85 5.12
CA TRP A 28 -5.18 7.63 4.57
C TRP A 28 -5.53 8.21 3.19
N SER A 29 -4.94 9.37 2.90
CA SER A 29 -5.05 9.99 1.58
C SER A 29 -4.08 9.35 0.58
N ALA A 30 -4.35 9.47 -0.71
CA ALA A 30 -3.42 9.02 -1.76
C ALA A 30 -2.04 9.70 -1.64
N GLN A 31 -2.02 10.98 -1.23
CA GLN A 31 -0.78 11.70 -0.97
C GLN A 31 0.00 11.09 0.20
N SER A 32 -0.68 10.67 1.27
CA SER A 32 -0.04 9.99 2.41
C SER A 32 0.67 8.70 1.98
N PHE A 33 0.04 7.91 1.11
CA PHE A 33 0.70 6.73 0.53
C PHE A 33 1.87 7.09 -0.38
N LEU A 34 1.75 8.14 -1.19
CA LEU A 34 2.84 8.61 -2.04
C LEU A 34 4.05 9.07 -1.22
N ASP A 35 3.82 9.82 -0.16
CA ASP A 35 4.87 10.29 0.75
C ASP A 35 5.56 9.09 1.41
N GLU A 36 4.80 8.10 1.85
CA GLU A 36 5.31 6.92 2.53
C GLU A 36 6.10 5.99 1.59
N VAL A 37 5.65 5.78 0.35
CA VAL A 37 6.41 5.03 -0.67
C VAL A 37 7.75 5.69 -1.01
N ASN A 38 7.82 7.03 -0.92
CA ASN A 38 9.05 7.78 -1.14
C ASN A 38 9.93 7.92 0.11
N ASN A 39 9.43 7.53 1.28
CA ASN A 39 10.17 7.61 2.54
C ASN A 39 11.24 6.48 2.58
N PRO A 40 12.54 6.80 2.63
CA PRO A 40 13.59 5.78 2.64
C PRO A 40 13.62 4.95 3.94
N LEU A 41 12.97 5.41 5.00
CA LEU A 41 12.77 4.68 6.24
C LEU A 41 11.41 3.97 6.29
N SER A 42 10.73 3.81 5.15
CA SER A 42 9.50 3.05 5.07
C SER A 42 9.63 1.81 4.18
N LEU A 43 8.91 0.76 4.57
CA LEU A 43 8.68 -0.42 3.76
C LEU A 43 7.19 -0.53 3.42
N CYS A 44 6.86 -0.17 2.18
CA CYS A 44 5.52 -0.29 1.62
C CYS A 44 5.40 -1.53 0.73
N LEU A 45 4.46 -2.42 1.04
CA LEU A 45 4.20 -3.66 0.30
C LEU A 45 2.73 -3.75 -0.11
N VAL A 46 2.47 -4.45 -1.21
CA VAL A 46 1.13 -4.85 -1.65
C VAL A 46 1.03 -6.36 -1.73
N GLY A 47 -0.14 -6.89 -1.39
CA GLY A 47 -0.54 -8.27 -1.62
C GLY A 47 -1.46 -8.34 -2.83
N GLU A 48 -1.13 -9.17 -3.81
CA GLU A 48 -1.91 -9.35 -5.04
C GLU A 48 -2.24 -10.83 -5.31
N THR A 49 -3.41 -11.05 -5.91
CA THR A 49 -3.82 -12.35 -6.44
C THR A 49 -4.03 -12.18 -7.95
N GLY A 50 -3.09 -12.67 -8.75
CA GLY A 50 -3.06 -12.36 -10.18
C GLY A 50 -2.71 -10.88 -10.41
N GLU A 51 -3.57 -10.14 -11.08
CA GLU A 51 -3.40 -8.69 -11.32
C GLU A 51 -4.15 -7.81 -10.32
N LEU A 52 -4.91 -8.42 -9.40
CA LEU A 52 -5.72 -7.69 -8.43
C LEU A 52 -4.95 -7.50 -7.13
N ILE A 53 -4.77 -6.25 -6.73
CA ILE A 53 -4.28 -5.89 -5.39
C ILE A 53 -5.44 -6.04 -4.41
N ILE A 54 -5.21 -6.81 -3.34
CA ILE A 54 -6.23 -7.13 -2.33
C ILE A 54 -5.82 -6.72 -0.92
N ALA A 55 -4.55 -6.34 -0.73
CA ALA A 55 -4.01 -5.96 0.57
C ALA A 55 -2.82 -5.03 0.39
N TYR A 56 -2.51 -4.27 1.44
CA TYR A 56 -1.32 -3.43 1.50
C TYR A 56 -0.82 -3.32 2.95
N ILE A 57 0.44 -2.91 3.12
CA ILE A 57 1.01 -2.54 4.42
C ILE A 57 2.09 -1.47 4.22
N CYS A 58 2.14 -0.50 5.13
CA CYS A 58 3.23 0.48 5.23
C CYS A 58 3.86 0.35 6.62
N ILE A 59 5.18 0.22 6.70
CA ILE A 59 5.91 -0.04 7.94
C ILE A 59 7.05 0.97 8.09
N GLY A 60 7.05 1.73 9.17
CA GLY A 60 8.18 2.58 9.53
C GLY A 60 9.34 1.75 10.12
N LEU A 61 10.54 1.92 9.57
CA LEU A 61 11.78 1.33 10.08
C LEU A 61 12.36 2.24 11.17
N ILE A 62 12.60 1.66 12.34
CA ILE A 62 13.27 2.33 13.46
C ILE A 62 14.68 1.72 13.56
N LEU A 63 15.70 2.56 13.41
CA LEU A 63 17.12 2.18 13.43
C LEU A 63 17.77 2.49 14.78
#